data_AF-A0A9J6FPE5-F1
#
_entry.id   AF-A0A9J6FPE5-F1
#
_cell.length_a   1.000
_cell.length_b   1.000
_cell.length_c   1.000
_cell.angle_alpha   90.00
_cell.angle_beta   90.00
_cell.angle_gamma   90.00
#
_symmetry.space_group_name_H-M   'P 1'
#
loop_
_entity.id
_entity.type
_entity.pdbx_description
1 polymer ?
#
loop_
_entity_poly.entity_id
_entity_poly.type
_entity_poly.pdbx_seq_one_letter_code
_entity_poly.pdbx_strand_id
1 'polypeptide(L)'
;MYQVTAHVAAPDKSCKGIVTGIDSGTHSDELMANLRSPRVPILYARMLGKSKATLVTFDGLEVPRAIYYYGGELRCRPHRPLCEICSLCLKTGDRTDV
;
A
#
# COMPACT_ATOMS: atom_id res chain seq x y z
N MET A 1 24.92 -11.97 19.79
CA MET A 1 24.03 -10.80 19.99
C MET A 1 23.60 -10.31 18.61
N TYR A 2 22.39 -10.61 18.17
CA TYR A 2 21.87 -10.11 16.89
C TYR A 2 20.94 -8.92 17.17
N GLN A 3 21.31 -7.77 16.62
CA GLN A 3 20.58 -6.52 16.76
C GLN A 3 19.38 -6.58 15.81
N VAL A 4 18.21 -6.93 16.36
CA VAL A 4 16.94 -6.96 15.62
C VAL A 4 16.47 -5.53 15.43
N THR A 5 16.60 -5.00 14.22
CA THR A 5 16.01 -3.73 13.83
C THR A 5 14.51 -3.92 13.69
N ALA A 6 13.76 -3.62 14.74
CA ALA A 6 12.29 -3.65 14.72
C ALA A 6 11.78 -2.63 13.69
N HIS A 7 11.27 -3.11 12.55
CA HIS A 7 10.53 -2.26 11.63
C HIS A 7 9.23 -1.85 12.33
N VAL A 8 9.17 -0.58 12.72
CA VAL A 8 7.98 0.08 13.28
C VAL A 8 6.79 -0.29 12.39
N ALA A 9 5.83 -1.03 12.96
CA ALA A 9 4.58 -1.35 12.31
C ALA A 9 3.96 -0.05 11.82
N ALA A 10 3.54 -0.02 10.55
CA ALA A 10 2.84 1.12 9.99
C ALA A 10 1.69 1.49 10.94
N PRO A 11 1.48 2.79 11.22
CA PRO A 11 0.54 3.23 12.26
C PRO A 11 -0.81 2.55 12.07
N ASP A 12 -1.41 2.10 13.18
CA ASP A 12 -2.60 1.23 13.36
C ASP A 12 -3.85 1.55 12.52
N LYS A 13 -3.81 2.55 11.65
CA LYS A 13 -4.92 3.03 10.81
C LYS A 13 -4.47 3.41 9.40
N SER A 14 -3.63 2.59 8.76
CA SER A 14 -3.25 2.80 7.35
C SER A 14 -3.63 1.61 6.47
N CYS A 15 -4.19 1.91 5.30
CA CYS A 15 -4.60 0.90 4.31
C CYS A 15 -3.74 1.00 3.07
N LYS A 16 -3.48 -0.14 2.43
CA LYS A 16 -2.79 -0.18 1.15
C LYS A 16 -3.78 -0.51 0.04
N GLY A 17 -3.66 0.17 -1.08
CA GLY A 17 -4.38 -0.10 -2.32
C GLY A 17 -3.41 -0.34 -3.47
N ILE A 18 -3.78 -1.20 -4.40
CA ILE A 18 -3.12 -1.35 -5.70
C ILE A 18 -3.96 -0.62 -6.75
N VAL A 19 -3.27 0.17 -7.55
CA VAL A 19 -3.83 0.90 -8.69
C VAL A 19 -3.13 0.46 -9.95
N THR A 20 -3.88 0.15 -10.98
CA THR A 20 -3.33 -0.22 -12.29
C THR A 20 -3.66 0.84 -13.32
N GLY A 21 -2.75 1.05 -14.28
CA GLY A 21 -2.95 2.01 -15.37
C GLY A 21 -2.04 3.23 -15.32
N ILE A 22 -1.08 3.25 -14.39
CA ILE A 22 0.02 4.23 -14.39
C ILE A 22 1.19 3.65 -15.18
N ASP A 23 1.84 4.46 -16.01
CA ASP A 23 2.92 3.98 -16.85
C ASP A 23 4.16 3.57 -16.04
N SER A 24 4.84 2.52 -16.50
CA SER A 24 5.99 1.95 -15.81
C SER A 24 7.20 2.87 -15.93
N GLY A 25 7.66 3.42 -14.80
CA GLY A 25 8.80 4.34 -14.74
C GLY A 25 8.51 5.64 -14.00
N THR A 26 7.27 5.89 -13.60
CA THR A 26 6.92 7.05 -12.78
C THR A 26 7.58 6.95 -11.39
N HIS A 27 8.29 8.01 -11.00
CA HIS A 27 8.92 8.10 -9.69
C HIS A 27 7.88 8.35 -8.57
N SER A 28 8.24 7.94 -7.35
CA SER A 28 7.40 8.11 -6.16
C SER A 28 6.99 9.57 -5.94
N ASP A 29 7.89 10.53 -6.20
CA ASP A 29 7.63 11.96 -6.02
C ASP A 29 6.59 12.48 -7.01
N GLU A 30 6.67 12.06 -8.28
CA GLU A 30 5.69 12.43 -9.31
C GLU A 30 4.33 11.80 -9.02
N LEU A 31 4.31 10.55 -8.57
CA LEU A 31 3.09 9.91 -8.09
C LEU A 31 2.48 10.73 -6.96
N MET A 32 3.28 11.18 -5.99
CA MET A 32 2.77 11.90 -4.83
C MET A 32 2.31 13.33 -5.15
N ALA A 33 2.93 13.98 -6.12
CA ALA A 33 2.52 15.32 -6.58
C ALA A 33 1.18 15.28 -7.34
N ASN A 34 0.93 14.23 -8.12
CA ASN A 34 -0.18 14.15 -9.07
C ASN A 34 -1.35 13.26 -8.62
N LEU A 35 -1.12 12.32 -7.70
CA LEU A 35 -2.19 11.48 -7.16
C LEU A 35 -3.06 12.27 -6.19
N ARG A 36 -4.37 12.19 -6.39
CA ARG A 36 -5.37 12.77 -5.51
C ARG A 36 -6.40 11.72 -5.14
N SER A 37 -6.73 11.67 -3.86
CA SER A 37 -7.80 10.82 -3.33
C SER A 37 -8.89 11.72 -2.74
N PRO A 38 -10.17 11.51 -3.11
CA PRO A 38 -11.25 12.40 -2.72
C PRO A 38 -11.71 12.21 -1.26
N ARG A 39 -11.53 11.01 -0.69
CA ARG A 39 -12.08 10.67 0.64
C ARG A 39 -11.03 10.48 1.72
N VAL A 40 -9.86 9.99 1.35
CA VAL A 40 -8.80 9.62 2.31
C VAL A 40 -7.47 10.21 1.88
N PRO A 41 -6.70 10.84 2.78
CA PRO A 41 -5.35 11.31 2.48
C PRO A 41 -4.44 10.19 1.98
N ILE A 42 -3.56 10.50 1.04
CA ILE A 42 -2.53 9.56 0.58
C ILE A 42 -1.27 9.82 1.39
N LEU A 43 -0.80 8.82 2.12
CA LEU A 43 0.43 8.88 2.92
C LEU A 43 1.67 8.60 2.08
N TYR A 44 1.56 7.66 1.15
CA TYR A 44 2.69 7.22 0.33
C TYR A 44 2.22 6.55 -0.96
N ALA A 45 2.94 6.73 -2.07
CA ALA A 45 2.64 6.05 -3.33
C ALA A 45 3.92 5.66 -4.06
N ARG A 46 4.03 4.39 -4.47
CA ARG A 46 5.18 3.88 -5.25
C ARG A 46 4.75 2.85 -6.29
N MET A 47 5.52 2.72 -7.36
CA MET A 47 5.32 1.64 -8.32
C MET A 47 5.71 0.27 -7.73
N LEU A 48 4.98 -0.78 -8.14
CA LEU A 48 5.28 -2.17 -7.84
C LEU A 48 6.16 -2.74 -8.96
N GLY A 49 7.47 -2.71 -8.75
CA GLY A 49 8.46 -3.27 -9.67
C GLY A 49 8.37 -2.64 -11.07
N LYS A 50 8.44 -3.48 -12.11
CA LYS A 50 8.32 -3.06 -13.53
C LYS A 50 6.90 -3.10 -14.07
N SER A 51 5.90 -3.40 -13.24
CA SER A 51 4.51 -3.52 -13.67
C SER A 51 3.81 -2.16 -13.69
N LYS A 52 2.76 -2.00 -14.51
CA LYS A 52 1.86 -0.83 -14.52
C LYS A 52 0.95 -0.74 -13.28
N ALA A 53 1.45 -1.23 -12.14
CA ALA A 53 0.76 -1.32 -10.87
C ALA A 53 1.48 -0.44 -9.85
N THR A 54 0.71 0.36 -9.11
CA THR A 54 1.20 1.30 -8.12
C THR A 54 0.56 0.96 -6.78
N LEU A 55 1.41 0.81 -5.77
CA LEU A 55 0.99 0.65 -4.39
C LEU A 55 0.79 2.03 -3.77
N VAL A 56 -0.41 2.29 -3.28
CA VAL A 56 -0.80 3.54 -2.64
C VAL A 56 -1.17 3.23 -1.20
N THR A 57 -0.62 3.98 -0.26
CA THR A 57 -0.91 3.89 1.17
C THR A 57 -1.79 5.07 1.53
N PHE A 58 -2.95 4.78 2.08
CA PHE A 58 -3.95 5.75 2.50
C PHE A 58 -3.97 5.85 4.02
N ASP A 59 -4.28 7.05 4.50
CA ASP A 59 -4.64 7.28 5.89
C ASP A 59 -6.09 6.85 6.10
N GLY A 60 -6.32 5.86 6.95
CA GLY A 60 -7.63 5.28 7.22
C GLY A 60 -7.69 3.76 7.09
N LEU A 61 -8.88 3.22 7.39
CA LEU A 61 -9.21 1.78 7.34
C LEU A 61 -9.94 1.36 6.05
N GLU A 62 -10.26 2.32 5.18
CA GLU A 62 -10.98 2.08 3.94
C GLU A 62 -10.15 2.49 2.73
N VAL A 63 -10.05 1.58 1.75
CA VAL A 63 -9.45 1.89 0.45
C VAL A 63 -10.53 2.49 -0.44
N PRO A 64 -10.33 3.71 -0.98
CA PRO A 64 -11.32 4.34 -1.84
C PRO A 64 -11.49 3.50 -3.11
N ARG A 65 -12.70 3.49 -3.68
CA ARG A 65 -12.99 2.71 -4.89
C ARG A 65 -12.22 3.21 -6.12
N ALA A 66 -11.94 4.52 -6.14
CA ALA A 66 -11.21 5.18 -7.21
C ALA A 66 -10.39 6.35 -6.68
N ILE A 67 -9.29 6.67 -7.39
CA ILE A 67 -8.46 7.85 -7.17
C ILE A 67 -8.19 8.54 -8.51
N TYR A 68 -7.69 9.77 -8.46
CA TYR A 68 -7.41 10.56 -9.64
C TYR A 68 -5.90 10.70 -9.87
N TYR A 69 -5.48 10.51 -11.12
CA TYR A 69 -4.11 10.70 -11.59
C TYR A 69 -4.12 11.50 -12.88
N TYR A 70 -3.49 12.68 -12.90
CA TYR A 70 -3.56 13.64 -14.02
C TYR A 70 -5.01 13.92 -14.50
N GLY A 71 -5.98 13.89 -13.59
CA GLY A 71 -7.41 14.07 -13.91
C GLY A 71 -8.13 12.82 -14.41
N GLY A 72 -7.42 11.72 -14.67
CA GLY A 72 -8.01 10.41 -14.99
C GLY A 72 -8.43 9.63 -13.75
N GLU A 73 -9.64 9.05 -13.76
CA GLU A 73 -10.10 8.15 -12.70
C GLU A 73 -9.47 6.76 -12.85
N LEU A 74 -8.71 6.34 -11.83
CA LEU A 74 -8.12 5.02 -11.74
C LEU A 74 -8.79 4.19 -10.65
N ARG A 75 -9.04 2.92 -10.95
CA ARG A 75 -9.62 1.99 -9.98
C ARG A 75 -8.57 1.56 -8.96
N CYS A 76 -8.90 1.76 -7.70
CA CYS A 76 -8.14 1.26 -6.56
C CYS A 76 -8.73 -0.07 -6.11
N ARG A 77 -7.87 -1.08 -5.97
CA ARG A 77 -8.23 -2.34 -5.33
C ARG A 77 -7.54 -2.41 -3.98
N PRO A 78 -8.23 -2.83 -2.91
CA PRO A 78 -7.56 -3.02 -1.63
C PRO A 78 -6.41 -4.02 -1.80
N HIS A 79 -5.20 -3.58 -1.46
CA HIS A 79 -4.07 -4.45 -1.32
C HIS A 79 -4.32 -5.23 -0.03
N ARG A 80 -4.88 -6.44 -0.18
CA ARG A 80 -4.95 -7.37 0.93
C ARG A 80 -3.57 -8.02 1.04
N PRO A 81 -2.69 -7.61 1.97
CA PRO A 81 -1.69 -8.56 2.42
C PRO A 81 -2.50 -9.75 2.94
N LEU A 82 -2.22 -10.93 2.43
CA LEU A 82 -2.71 -12.17 2.98
C LEU A 82 -2.00 -12.39 4.33
N CYS A 83 -2.26 -11.52 5.32
CA CYS A 83 -1.98 -11.82 6.71
C CYS A 83 -3.30 -12.44 7.20
N GLU A 84 -3.44 -13.76 7.22
CA GLU A 84 -2.84 -14.63 8.25
C GLU A 84 -2.99 -14.03 9.65
N ILE A 85 -4.13 -13.40 9.92
CA ILE A 85 -4.65 -13.45 11.29
C ILE A 85 -5.04 -14.90 11.48
N CYS A 86 -4.09 -15.71 11.97
CA CYS A 86 -4.41 -17.03 12.47
C CYS A 86 -5.30 -16.81 13.69
N SER A 87 -6.62 -16.95 13.52
CA SER A 87 -7.63 -16.85 14.57
C SER A 87 -7.46 -17.90 15.68
N LEU A 88 -6.47 -18.80 15.52
CA LEU A 88 -6.04 -19.80 16.50
C LEU A 88 -4.83 -19.38 17.34
N CYS A 89 -3.94 -18.48 16.89
CA CYS A 89 -2.60 -18.38 17.49
C CYS A 89 -2.29 -17.07 18.24
N LEU A 90 -2.92 -15.93 17.94
CA LEU A 90 -2.55 -14.61 18.55
C LEU A 90 -1.03 -14.33 18.60
N LYS A 91 -0.23 -15.02 17.79
CA LYS A 91 1.22 -14.94 17.71
C LYS A 91 1.58 -15.01 16.24
N THR A 92 2.31 -13.99 15.80
CA THR A 92 2.90 -13.86 14.48
C THR A 92 3.69 -15.12 14.16
N GLY A 93 3.26 -15.84 13.13
CA GLY A 93 3.93 -17.03 12.64
C GLY A 93 5.30 -16.68 12.10
N ASP A 94 6.33 -17.04 12.86
CA ASP A 94 7.69 -17.14 12.37
C ASP A 94 7.67 -18.16 11.22
N ARG A 95 7.82 -17.69 9.97
CA ARG A 95 8.13 -18.58 8.85
C ARG A 95 9.56 -19.06 9.05
N THR A 96 9.69 -20.17 9.76
CA THR A 96 10.90 -20.99 9.76
C THR A 96 11.08 -21.54 8.35
N ASP A 97 12.04 -21.02 7.61
CA ASP A 97 12.64 -21.73 6.48
C ASP A 97 14.08 -22.07 6.89
N VAL A 98 14.20 -23.33 7.34
CA VAL A 98 15.36 -24.21 7.60
C VAL A 98 16.64 -23.67 8.26
#